data_AF-A0A318AL27-F1
#
_entry.id   AF-A0A318AL27-F1
#
_cell.length_a   1.000
_cell.length_b   1.000
_cell.length_c   1.000
_cell.angle_alpha   90.00
_cell.angle_beta   90.00
_cell.angle_gamma   90.00
#
_symmetry.space_group_name_H-M   'P 1'
#
loop_
_entity.id
_entity.type
_entity.pdbx_description
1 polymer ?
#
loop_
_entity_poly.entity_id
_entity_poly.type
_entity_poly.pdbx_seq_one_letter_code
_entity_poly.pdbx_strand_id
1 'polypeptide(L)'
;MRDSALSLGSDRPTSRDVRRNANLLGDLLIEAIAYLEGDEAGELVTKARKAASHETADGEAPGLDHLFADLSNDQAIFLARAFASHSLLANIGEDVAGRRRHAEADARPGDERARTLVDAVAALKAEGKTDAELAKVFAAMNVVPVLTAHPTEVRRRSMVDRETEISRLMTLRRHHLPADLEADIRERLFREIALMWRTRLYRPERITVKDEIRNALSIVRTSILPAMVDLYEEWSGKIGSHGHIAPLLKMGSWLGGDRDGHPGVNGETLKLALSSQSRVILDWYAGEVRKLWSNLAVSTAYTPVSQELLNLASQAKDPSVHRLDEPYRLALELIFDRLTAVSQKLTNQWVAYATSRTDVAPYDHPDAFVADLQIIIDSLEASGGERLVGSSLRTLVAVAKACGFHLMSLDLRQNADVHERTIDELYRRAGTGVRYLDLDEEARSALLIEELSHQRPLVSPFTAYSEETAKELATMEAAAQAVRDYGHACIGAYIISKSATLSDILEPLVLLKQVGLVWGGAAPRSSLKIAPLFETIEDLENGPRVLRQWLELPISRTILGDRPVQEIMLGYSDSNKDGGYVASRRGVARGASALAF
;
A
#
# COMPACT_ATOMS: atom_id res chain seq x y z
N MET A 1 -20.46 14.00 -44.54
CA MET A 1 -19.18 14.62 -44.17
C MET A 1 -18.34 13.56 -43.51
N ARG A 2 -17.28 13.10 -44.19
CA ARG A 2 -16.35 12.09 -43.68
C ARG A 2 -15.31 12.77 -42.80
N ASP A 3 -15.14 12.27 -41.58
CA ASP A 3 -14.11 12.69 -40.62
C ASP A 3 -12.71 12.50 -41.21
N SER A 4 -11.99 13.62 -41.36
CA SER A 4 -10.60 13.69 -41.80
C SER A 4 -9.64 13.83 -40.60
N ALA A 5 -9.73 12.92 -39.62
CA ALA A 5 -8.91 12.98 -38.40
C ALA A 5 -7.95 11.78 -38.21
N LEU A 6 -7.62 11.05 -39.28
CA LEU A 6 -6.59 10.01 -39.29
C LEU A 6 -5.45 10.38 -40.24
N SER A 7 -4.76 11.47 -39.93
CA SER A 7 -3.41 11.72 -40.44
C SER A 7 -2.40 11.10 -39.46
N LEU A 8 -2.01 9.86 -39.74
CA LEU A 8 -0.82 9.22 -39.18
C LEU A 8 0.40 9.81 -39.89
N GLY A 9 0.93 10.93 -39.40
CA GLY A 9 1.96 11.65 -40.14
C GLY A 9 2.70 12.74 -39.38
N SER A 10 2.89 12.59 -38.06
CA SER A 10 3.93 13.34 -37.33
C SER A 10 4.30 12.60 -36.06
N ASP A 11 5.57 12.27 -35.90
CA ASP A 11 6.11 11.69 -34.67
C ASP A 11 5.77 12.59 -33.48
N ARG A 12 4.91 12.13 -32.57
CA ARG A 12 4.50 12.93 -31.40
C ARG A 12 5.77 13.29 -30.60
N PRO A 13 5.91 14.52 -30.07
CA PRO A 13 7.09 14.94 -29.30
C PRO A 13 7.50 13.93 -28.20
N THR A 14 6.50 13.25 -27.63
CA THR A 14 6.66 12.17 -26.64
C THR A 14 7.48 10.98 -27.13
N SER A 15 7.36 10.55 -28.39
CA SER A 15 8.18 9.44 -28.92
C SER A 15 9.63 9.87 -29.10
N ARG A 16 9.88 11.17 -29.31
CA ARG A 16 11.23 11.73 -29.50
C ARG A 16 11.98 11.83 -28.17
N ASP A 17 11.34 12.32 -27.10
CA ASP A 17 11.97 12.40 -25.79
C ASP A 17 12.22 11.02 -25.17
N VAL A 18 11.26 10.09 -25.30
CA VAL A 18 11.46 8.69 -24.89
C VAL A 18 12.64 8.08 -25.62
N ARG A 19 12.70 8.21 -26.95
CA ARG A 19 13.84 7.71 -27.75
C ARG A 19 15.15 8.38 -27.37
N ARG A 20 15.17 9.69 -27.12
CA ARG A 20 16.37 10.42 -26.70
C ARG A 20 16.90 9.91 -25.36
N ASN A 21 16.02 9.71 -24.38
CA ASN A 21 16.40 9.20 -23.07
C ASN A 21 16.89 7.74 -23.16
N ALA A 22 16.15 6.88 -23.87
CA ALA A 22 16.53 5.49 -24.05
C ALA A 22 17.88 5.35 -24.79
N ASN A 23 18.11 6.17 -25.83
CA ASN A 23 19.38 6.18 -26.55
C ASN A 23 20.53 6.66 -25.65
N LEU A 24 20.37 7.76 -24.90
CA LEU A 24 21.40 8.24 -23.98
C LEU A 24 21.82 7.18 -22.98
N LEU A 25 20.85 6.52 -22.33
CA LEU A 25 21.13 5.48 -21.34
C LEU A 25 21.72 4.22 -21.98
N GLY A 26 21.26 3.84 -23.17
CA GLY A 26 21.81 2.73 -23.94
C GLY A 26 23.26 2.97 -24.38
N ASP A 27 23.57 4.20 -24.81
CA ASP A 27 24.92 4.59 -25.22
C ASP A 27 25.87 4.62 -24.02
N LEU A 28 25.41 5.16 -22.88
CA LEU A 28 26.16 5.13 -21.62
C LEU A 28 26.41 3.70 -21.10
N LEU A 29 25.48 2.77 -21.34
CA LEU A 29 25.69 1.36 -21.01
C LEU A 29 26.79 0.74 -21.88
N ILE A 30 26.78 0.99 -23.19
CA ILE A 30 27.82 0.50 -24.10
C ILE A 30 29.18 1.09 -23.72
N GLU A 31 29.23 2.38 -23.40
CA GLU A 31 30.43 3.07 -22.90
C GLU A 31 30.93 2.44 -21.60
N ALA A 32 30.04 2.17 -20.64
CA ALA A 32 30.40 1.52 -19.38
C ALA A 32 30.91 0.09 -19.59
N ILE A 33 30.33 -0.67 -20.54
CA ILE A 33 30.79 -2.01 -20.89
C ILE A 33 32.18 -1.95 -21.52
N ALA A 34 32.41 -1.05 -22.48
CA ALA A 34 33.72 -0.86 -23.09
C ALA A 34 34.79 -0.49 -22.06
N TYR A 35 34.46 0.46 -21.16
CA TYR A 35 35.36 0.88 -20.08
C TYR A 35 35.70 -0.24 -19.09
N LEU A 36 34.74 -1.09 -18.73
CA LEU A 36 34.90 -2.09 -17.67
C LEU A 36 35.38 -3.46 -18.15
N GLU A 37 35.01 -3.86 -19.36
CA GLU A 37 35.23 -5.21 -19.91
C GLU A 37 36.06 -5.20 -21.21
N GLY A 38 36.40 -4.00 -21.74
CA GLY A 38 37.21 -3.81 -22.95
C GLY A 38 36.38 -3.43 -24.19
N ASP A 39 37.02 -2.74 -25.13
CA ASP A 39 36.36 -2.19 -26.33
C ASP A 39 35.66 -3.28 -27.17
N GLU A 40 36.28 -4.46 -27.32
CA GLU A 40 35.70 -5.61 -28.04
C GLU A 40 34.34 -6.04 -27.47
N ALA A 41 34.16 -5.94 -26.15
CA ALA A 41 32.91 -6.29 -25.49
C ALA A 41 31.80 -5.28 -25.80
N GLY A 42 32.14 -3.98 -25.87
CA GLY A 42 31.21 -2.92 -26.29
C GLY A 42 30.81 -3.05 -27.77
N GLU A 43 31.76 -3.41 -28.64
CA GLU A 43 31.51 -3.67 -30.05
C GLU A 43 30.59 -4.88 -30.25
N LEU A 44 30.79 -5.96 -29.49
CA LEU A 44 29.94 -7.15 -29.52
C LEU A 44 28.48 -6.81 -29.21
N VAL A 45 28.23 -6.05 -28.13
CA VAL A 45 26.87 -5.59 -27.75
C VAL A 45 26.27 -4.70 -28.83
N THR A 46 27.06 -3.79 -29.40
CA THR A 46 26.62 -2.88 -30.47
C THR A 46 26.22 -3.65 -31.72
N LYS A 47 27.02 -4.65 -32.14
CA LYS A 47 26.72 -5.52 -33.29
C LYS A 47 25.43 -6.31 -33.05
N ALA A 48 25.27 -6.91 -31.88
CA ALA A 48 24.08 -7.66 -31.51
C ALA A 48 22.82 -6.79 -31.50
N ARG A 49 22.90 -5.57 -30.95
CA ARG A 49 21.76 -4.61 -30.94
C ARG A 49 21.35 -4.18 -32.34
N LYS A 50 22.33 -3.89 -33.23
CA LYS A 50 22.04 -3.54 -34.63
C LYS A 50 21.31 -4.68 -35.34
N ALA A 51 21.80 -5.92 -35.20
CA ALA A 51 21.17 -7.10 -35.77
C ALA A 51 19.71 -7.25 -35.32
N ALA A 52 19.43 -7.10 -34.02
CA ALA A 52 18.08 -7.16 -33.46
C ALA A 52 17.15 -6.02 -33.97
N SER A 53 17.69 -4.82 -34.20
CA SER A 53 16.88 -3.68 -34.67
C SER A 53 16.47 -3.77 -36.14
N HIS A 54 17.28 -4.41 -36.99
CA HIS A 54 16.98 -4.59 -38.42
C HIS A 54 15.86 -5.61 -38.65
N GLU A 55 15.69 -6.59 -37.76
CA GLU A 55 14.66 -7.63 -37.86
C GLU A 55 13.23 -7.08 -37.74
N THR A 56 13.00 -6.14 -36.83
CA THR A 56 11.70 -5.48 -36.63
C THR A 56 11.22 -4.65 -37.83
N ALA A 57 12.11 -4.35 -38.79
CA ALA A 57 11.78 -3.52 -39.95
C ALA A 57 11.44 -4.34 -41.21
N ASP A 58 12.12 -5.46 -41.45
CA ASP A 58 12.12 -6.14 -42.78
C ASP A 58 11.64 -7.61 -42.79
N GLY A 59 11.38 -8.25 -41.64
CA GLY A 59 10.65 -9.54 -41.59
C GLY A 59 11.33 -10.79 -42.19
N GLU A 60 12.56 -10.72 -42.71
CA GLU A 60 13.33 -11.87 -43.21
C GLU A 60 14.67 -12.03 -42.46
N ALA A 61 14.98 -13.25 -41.99
CA ALA A 61 16.08 -13.57 -41.08
C ALA A 61 17.08 -14.58 -41.65
N PRO A 62 18.32 -14.14 -41.94
CA PRO A 62 19.49 -15.03 -41.80
C PRO A 62 20.50 -14.54 -40.74
N GLY A 63 20.45 -13.28 -40.32
CA GLY A 63 21.55 -12.65 -39.56
C GLY A 63 21.62 -12.99 -38.07
N LEU A 64 20.48 -13.20 -37.40
CA LEU A 64 20.44 -13.49 -35.95
C LEU A 64 20.73 -14.96 -35.65
N ASP A 65 20.23 -15.88 -36.49
CA ASP A 65 20.53 -17.30 -36.37
C ASP A 65 22.05 -17.55 -36.44
N HIS A 66 22.75 -16.90 -37.37
CA HIS A 66 24.22 -16.97 -37.45
C HIS A 66 24.92 -16.24 -36.30
N LEU A 67 24.44 -15.06 -35.89
CA LEU A 67 25.05 -14.29 -34.81
C LEU A 67 24.99 -15.04 -33.46
N PHE A 68 23.90 -15.75 -33.18
CA PHE A 68 23.73 -16.53 -31.94
C PHE A 68 24.29 -17.95 -32.03
N ALA A 69 24.34 -18.56 -33.23
CA ALA A 69 24.94 -19.89 -33.42
C ALA A 69 26.45 -19.92 -33.17
N ASP A 70 27.15 -18.81 -33.42
CA ASP A 70 28.61 -18.73 -33.27
C ASP A 70 29.06 -18.24 -31.88
N LEU A 71 28.13 -17.95 -30.96
CA LEU A 71 28.49 -17.49 -29.61
C LEU A 71 28.96 -18.63 -28.71
N SER A 72 30.00 -18.35 -27.93
CA SER A 72 30.28 -19.18 -26.76
C SER A 72 29.19 -19.03 -25.70
N ASN A 73 29.05 -20.02 -24.81
CA ASN A 73 28.14 -19.94 -23.67
C ASN A 73 28.38 -18.67 -22.81
N ASP A 74 29.65 -18.28 -22.64
CA ASP A 74 30.01 -17.09 -21.87
C ASP A 74 29.57 -15.81 -22.58
N GLN A 75 29.73 -15.74 -23.90
CA GLN A 75 29.24 -14.62 -24.71
C GLN A 75 27.70 -14.54 -24.71
N ALA A 76 27.01 -15.67 -24.74
CA ALA A 76 25.56 -15.72 -24.65
C ALA A 76 25.06 -15.21 -23.29
N ILE A 77 25.68 -15.64 -22.18
CA ILE A 77 25.35 -15.14 -20.83
C ILE A 77 25.63 -13.63 -20.72
N PHE A 78 26.76 -13.19 -21.27
CA PHE A 78 27.16 -11.78 -21.29
C PHE A 78 26.15 -10.91 -22.07
N LEU A 79 25.76 -11.33 -23.28
CA LEU A 79 24.79 -10.63 -24.11
C LEU A 79 23.40 -10.63 -23.47
N ALA A 80 22.95 -11.75 -22.90
CA ALA A 80 21.69 -11.81 -22.17
C ALA A 80 21.64 -10.78 -21.03
N ARG A 81 22.76 -10.63 -20.30
CA ARG A 81 22.90 -9.61 -19.25
C ARG A 81 22.89 -8.18 -19.81
N ALA A 82 23.58 -7.95 -20.93
CA ALA A 82 23.61 -6.65 -21.61
C ALA A 82 22.21 -6.23 -22.08
N PHE A 83 21.47 -7.13 -22.71
CA PHE A 83 20.10 -6.86 -23.17
C PHE A 83 19.11 -6.67 -22.01
N ALA A 84 19.22 -7.46 -20.94
CA ALA A 84 18.43 -7.24 -19.73
C ALA A 84 18.70 -5.85 -19.13
N SER A 85 19.98 -5.45 -19.03
CA SER A 85 20.36 -4.14 -18.51
C SER A 85 19.88 -2.99 -19.40
N HIS A 86 19.97 -3.16 -20.73
CA HIS A 86 19.44 -2.21 -21.69
C HIS A 86 17.92 -2.05 -21.60
N SER A 87 17.18 -3.15 -21.46
CA SER A 87 15.72 -3.12 -21.28
C SER A 87 15.32 -2.37 -20.01
N LEU A 88 16.02 -2.59 -18.90
CA LEU A 88 15.78 -1.85 -17.66
C LEU A 88 16.02 -0.35 -17.82
N LEU A 89 17.12 0.04 -18.47
CA LEU A 89 17.42 1.45 -18.74
C LEU A 89 16.41 2.10 -19.70
N ALA A 90 15.93 1.36 -20.70
CA ALA A 90 14.90 1.84 -21.62
C ALA A 90 13.59 2.14 -20.86
N ASN A 91 13.17 1.25 -19.95
CA ASN A 91 12.00 1.45 -19.10
C ASN A 91 12.15 2.72 -18.23
N ILE A 92 13.33 2.94 -17.64
CA ILE A 92 13.62 4.18 -16.89
C ILE A 92 13.49 5.42 -17.78
N GLY A 93 14.03 5.36 -19.00
CA GLY A 93 13.95 6.45 -19.97
C GLY A 93 12.51 6.80 -20.34
N GLU A 94 11.65 5.79 -20.48
CA GLU A 94 10.22 5.92 -20.71
C GLU A 94 9.49 6.52 -19.50
N ASP A 95 9.73 6.00 -18.30
CA ASP A 95 9.09 6.44 -17.06
C ASP A 95 9.36 7.93 -16.76
N VAL A 96 10.60 8.37 -16.97
CA VAL A 96 10.99 9.77 -16.77
C VAL A 96 10.30 10.67 -17.79
N ALA A 97 10.22 10.26 -19.06
CA ALA A 97 9.51 11.00 -20.09
C ALA A 97 7.99 11.02 -19.85
N GLY A 98 7.43 9.93 -19.34
CA GLY A 98 6.02 9.81 -18.95
C GLY A 98 5.64 10.75 -17.81
N ARG A 99 6.43 10.78 -16.72
CA ARG A 99 6.25 11.71 -15.60
C ARG A 99 6.30 13.17 -16.05
N ARG A 100 7.24 13.48 -16.94
CA ARG A 100 7.38 14.82 -17.51
C ARG A 100 6.15 15.25 -18.32
N ARG A 101 5.51 14.32 -19.03
CA ARG A 101 4.25 14.60 -19.76
C ARG A 101 3.14 15.05 -18.83
N HIS A 102 2.98 14.44 -17.66
CA HIS A 102 1.97 14.88 -16.69
C HIS A 102 2.25 16.31 -16.24
N ALA A 103 3.47 16.60 -15.80
CA ALA A 103 3.87 17.94 -15.38
C ALA A 103 3.76 19.01 -16.50
N GLU A 104 4.05 18.66 -17.75
CA GLU A 104 3.94 19.58 -18.89
C GLU A 104 2.52 19.71 -19.43
N ALA A 105 1.67 18.68 -19.30
CA ALA A 105 0.27 18.76 -19.70
C ALA A 105 -0.52 19.69 -18.78
N ASP A 106 -0.22 19.69 -17.48
CA ASP A 106 -0.78 20.64 -16.51
C ASP A 106 -0.42 22.11 -16.86
N ALA A 107 0.63 22.32 -17.66
CA ALA A 107 1.07 23.64 -18.11
C ALA A 107 0.53 24.06 -19.49
N ARG A 108 -0.24 23.21 -20.20
CA ARG A 108 -0.77 23.53 -21.54
C ARG A 108 -2.20 24.07 -21.47
N PRO A 109 -2.48 25.30 -21.96
CA PRO A 109 -3.84 25.82 -22.04
C PRO A 109 -4.70 24.99 -23.00
N GLY A 110 -5.89 24.54 -22.56
CA GLY A 110 -6.95 23.98 -23.41
C GLY A 110 -7.21 22.47 -23.37
N ASP A 111 -6.58 21.71 -22.46
CA ASP A 111 -6.90 20.29 -22.23
C ASP A 111 -7.90 20.18 -21.05
N GLU A 112 -9.21 20.08 -21.37
CA GLU A 112 -10.30 20.13 -20.38
C GLU A 112 -10.62 18.78 -19.70
N ARG A 113 -9.86 17.72 -19.97
CA ARG A 113 -10.11 16.41 -19.34
C ARG A 113 -9.69 16.46 -17.88
N ALA A 114 -10.62 16.13 -16.96
CA ALA A 114 -10.28 15.96 -15.56
C ALA A 114 -9.29 14.80 -15.38
N ARG A 115 -8.04 15.12 -15.00
CA ARG A 115 -6.96 14.14 -14.77
C ARG A 115 -6.60 14.02 -13.30
N THR A 116 -6.91 15.05 -12.53
CA THR A 116 -6.71 15.10 -11.09
C THR A 116 -8.04 15.21 -10.36
N LEU A 117 -8.03 14.95 -9.05
CA LEU A 117 -9.20 15.20 -8.21
C LEU A 117 -9.60 16.68 -8.21
N VAL A 118 -8.62 17.59 -8.32
CA VAL A 118 -8.84 19.03 -8.40
C VAL A 118 -9.66 19.39 -9.63
N ASP A 119 -9.30 18.84 -10.79
CA ASP A 119 -10.03 19.09 -12.04
C ASP A 119 -11.45 18.52 -11.98
N ALA A 120 -11.62 17.33 -11.39
CA ALA A 120 -12.92 16.72 -11.21
C ALA A 120 -13.84 17.58 -10.32
N VAL A 121 -13.29 18.16 -9.24
CA VAL A 121 -14.02 19.12 -8.40
C VAL A 121 -14.37 20.38 -9.18
N ALA A 122 -13.43 20.95 -9.94
CA ALA A 122 -13.66 22.15 -10.72
C ALA A 122 -14.78 21.93 -11.76
N ALA A 123 -14.78 20.78 -12.43
CA ALA A 123 -15.84 20.37 -13.35
C ALA A 123 -17.20 20.25 -12.66
N LEU A 124 -17.27 19.57 -11.51
CA LEU A 124 -18.51 19.44 -10.74
C LEU A 124 -19.04 20.80 -10.23
N LYS A 125 -18.15 21.71 -9.82
CA LYS A 125 -18.53 23.08 -9.45
C LYS A 125 -19.07 23.85 -10.66
N ALA A 126 -18.47 23.68 -11.84
CA ALA A 126 -18.97 24.27 -13.09
C ALA A 126 -20.35 23.72 -13.49
N GLU A 127 -20.65 22.46 -13.16
CA GLU A 127 -21.98 21.84 -13.30
C GLU A 127 -22.99 22.26 -12.20
N GLY A 128 -22.58 23.12 -11.26
CA GLY A 128 -23.45 23.69 -10.22
C GLY A 128 -23.47 22.94 -8.89
N LYS A 129 -22.54 22.01 -8.63
CA LYS A 129 -22.43 21.35 -7.32
C LYS A 129 -21.90 22.29 -6.25
N THR A 130 -22.56 22.27 -5.10
CA THR A 130 -22.20 23.11 -3.93
C THR A 130 -21.03 22.52 -3.14
N ASP A 131 -20.30 23.37 -2.40
CA ASP A 131 -19.24 22.93 -1.48
C ASP A 131 -19.76 21.92 -0.44
N ALA A 132 -21.00 22.08 0.03
CA ALA A 132 -21.62 21.18 0.98
C ALA A 132 -21.89 19.78 0.39
N GLU A 133 -22.34 19.70 -0.87
CA GLU A 133 -22.50 18.42 -1.57
C GLU A 133 -21.15 17.72 -1.76
N LEU A 134 -20.12 18.46 -2.17
CA LEU A 134 -18.77 17.92 -2.36
C LEU A 134 -18.17 17.42 -1.04
N ALA A 135 -18.34 18.18 0.05
CA ALA A 135 -17.91 17.75 1.38
C ALA A 135 -18.55 16.43 1.81
N LYS A 136 -19.84 16.22 1.49
CA LYS A 136 -20.53 14.95 1.76
C LYS A 136 -19.95 13.80 0.93
N VAL A 137 -19.61 14.04 -0.34
CA VAL A 137 -18.96 13.03 -1.19
C VAL A 137 -17.58 12.67 -0.65
N PHE A 138 -16.76 13.65 -0.28
CA PHE A 138 -15.44 13.41 0.30
C PHE A 138 -15.50 12.65 1.60
N ALA A 139 -16.46 12.96 2.47
CA ALA A 139 -16.66 12.25 3.73
C ALA A 139 -17.08 10.79 3.54
N ALA A 140 -17.70 10.45 2.41
CA ALA A 140 -18.12 9.08 2.08
C ALA A 140 -17.07 8.29 1.27
N MET A 141 -16.08 8.96 0.68
CA MET A 141 -15.10 8.32 -0.18
C MET A 141 -14.03 7.59 0.63
N ASN A 142 -13.74 6.35 0.25
CA ASN A 142 -12.69 5.53 0.84
C ASN A 142 -11.95 4.77 -0.25
N VAL A 143 -10.71 5.17 -0.52
CA VAL A 143 -9.82 4.57 -1.51
C VAL A 143 -8.68 3.89 -0.77
N VAL A 144 -8.53 2.58 -0.98
CA VAL A 144 -7.52 1.76 -0.30
C VAL A 144 -6.73 0.94 -1.33
N PRO A 145 -5.66 1.48 -1.92
CA PRO A 145 -4.75 0.68 -2.73
C PRO A 145 -4.06 -0.36 -1.84
N VAL A 146 -4.15 -1.63 -2.24
CA VAL A 146 -3.59 -2.76 -1.49
C VAL A 146 -2.30 -3.22 -2.15
N LEU A 147 -1.18 -3.13 -1.42
CA LEU A 147 0.11 -3.62 -1.90
C LEU A 147 0.19 -5.14 -1.78
N THR A 148 0.57 -5.79 -2.87
CA THR A 148 0.81 -7.24 -2.91
C THR A 148 2.29 -7.52 -3.12
N ALA A 149 2.76 -8.70 -2.72
CA ALA A 149 4.08 -9.16 -3.12
C ALA A 149 4.14 -9.31 -4.65
N HIS A 150 5.29 -9.01 -5.24
CA HIS A 150 5.50 -9.24 -6.66
C HIS A 150 6.02 -10.68 -6.85
N PRO A 151 5.26 -11.59 -7.49
CA PRO A 151 5.53 -13.03 -7.48
C PRO A 151 6.85 -13.43 -8.18
N THR A 152 7.45 -12.51 -8.93
CA THR A 152 8.69 -12.75 -9.71
C THR A 152 9.74 -11.63 -9.54
N GLU A 153 9.78 -10.93 -8.39
CA GLU A 153 10.83 -9.91 -8.19
C GLU A 153 12.22 -10.55 -7.97
N VAL A 154 12.83 -10.93 -9.08
CA VAL A 154 14.16 -11.55 -9.17
C VAL A 154 15.26 -10.51 -8.90
N ARG A 155 14.97 -9.21 -9.03
CA ARG A 155 15.98 -8.15 -8.91
C ARG A 155 16.40 -7.94 -7.46
N ARG A 156 17.69 -7.62 -7.29
CA ARG A 156 18.25 -7.27 -5.97
C ARG A 156 17.88 -5.83 -5.62
N ARG A 157 17.74 -5.54 -4.33
CA ARG A 157 17.53 -4.16 -3.84
C ARG A 157 18.60 -3.19 -4.34
N SER A 158 19.86 -3.61 -4.38
CA SER A 158 20.96 -2.81 -4.91
C SER A 158 20.77 -2.40 -6.39
N MET A 159 20.03 -3.20 -7.16
CA MET A 159 19.64 -2.86 -8.54
C MET A 159 18.56 -1.77 -8.52
N VAL A 160 17.49 -1.97 -7.73
CA VAL A 160 16.39 -1.01 -7.58
C VAL A 160 16.88 0.35 -7.06
N ASP A 161 17.80 0.36 -6.08
CA ASP A 161 18.42 1.58 -5.55
C ASP A 161 19.17 2.34 -6.68
N ARG A 162 19.82 1.61 -7.60
CA ARG A 162 20.54 2.18 -8.74
C ARG A 162 19.58 2.70 -9.81
N GLU A 163 18.53 1.94 -10.13
CA GLU A 163 17.45 2.38 -11.03
C GLU A 163 16.81 3.69 -10.52
N THR A 164 16.63 3.80 -9.20
CA THR A 164 16.08 5.01 -8.54
C THR A 164 17.02 6.21 -8.71
N GLU A 165 18.32 6.03 -8.47
CA GLU A 165 19.30 7.12 -8.64
C GLU A 165 19.44 7.54 -10.11
N ILE A 166 19.47 6.60 -11.05
CA ILE A 166 19.47 6.88 -12.49
C ILE A 166 18.21 7.67 -12.87
N SER A 167 17.03 7.25 -12.40
CA SER A 167 15.78 7.97 -12.61
C SER A 167 15.81 9.40 -12.05
N ARG A 168 16.41 9.59 -10.86
CA ARG A 168 16.56 10.91 -10.23
C ARG A 168 17.46 11.82 -11.07
N LEU A 169 18.62 11.33 -11.49
CA LEU A 169 19.56 12.06 -12.35
C LEU A 169 18.92 12.42 -13.70
N MET A 170 18.19 11.49 -14.31
CA MET A 170 17.43 11.74 -15.54
C MET A 170 16.33 12.80 -15.35
N THR A 171 15.70 12.86 -14.18
CA THR A 171 14.69 13.89 -13.85
C THR A 171 15.32 15.27 -13.67
N LEU A 172 16.54 15.35 -13.13
CA LEU A 172 17.29 16.60 -13.03
C LEU A 172 17.70 17.16 -14.40
N ARG A 173 17.76 16.30 -15.43
CA ARG A 173 18.12 16.67 -16.79
C ARG A 173 17.00 17.44 -17.50
N ARG A 174 16.90 18.75 -17.24
CA ARG A 174 15.95 19.67 -17.89
C ARG A 174 16.45 20.15 -19.26
N HIS A 175 15.55 20.65 -20.11
CA HIS A 175 15.99 21.37 -21.30
C HIS A 175 16.67 22.69 -20.87
N HIS A 176 17.84 22.99 -21.45
CA HIS A 176 18.64 24.20 -21.19
C HIS A 176 19.36 24.21 -19.83
N LEU A 177 20.00 23.10 -19.46
CA LEU A 177 20.95 23.11 -18.36
C LEU A 177 22.26 23.83 -18.76
N PRO A 178 22.93 24.50 -17.82
CA PRO A 178 24.32 24.92 -17.98
C PRO A 178 25.20 23.73 -18.39
N ALA A 179 26.17 23.96 -19.29
CA ALA A 179 26.97 22.89 -19.90
C ALA A 179 27.80 22.09 -18.87
N ASP A 180 28.30 22.76 -17.84
CA ASP A 180 29.01 22.17 -16.70
C ASP A 180 28.10 21.22 -15.89
N LEU A 181 26.85 21.64 -15.65
CA LEU A 181 25.88 20.83 -14.92
C LEU A 181 25.39 19.64 -15.78
N GLU A 182 25.23 19.81 -17.10
CA GLU A 182 24.90 18.69 -17.99
C GLU A 182 26.04 17.66 -18.04
N ALA A 183 27.30 18.11 -18.04
CA ALA A 183 28.47 17.24 -17.97
C ALA A 183 28.55 16.48 -16.63
N ASP A 184 28.34 17.14 -15.48
CA ASP A 184 28.30 16.49 -14.16
C ASP A 184 27.20 15.43 -14.09
N ILE A 185 25.98 15.74 -14.54
CA ILE A 185 24.87 14.77 -14.55
C ILE A 185 25.20 13.57 -15.43
N ARG A 186 25.82 13.79 -16.61
CA ARG A 186 26.23 12.71 -17.51
C ARG A 186 27.28 11.80 -16.85
N GLU A 187 28.29 12.37 -16.20
CA GLU A 187 29.33 11.61 -15.51
C GLU A 187 28.74 10.78 -14.36
N ARG A 188 27.82 11.37 -13.60
CA ARG A 188 27.10 10.65 -12.54
C ARG A 188 26.25 9.53 -13.11
N LEU A 189 25.54 9.75 -14.22
CA LEU A 189 24.77 8.70 -14.90
C LEU A 189 25.69 7.56 -15.36
N PHE A 190 26.84 7.87 -15.97
CA PHE A 190 27.85 6.88 -16.33
C PHE A 190 28.26 6.03 -15.13
N ARG A 191 28.64 6.66 -14.02
CA ARG A 191 29.03 5.98 -12.78
C ARG A 191 27.94 5.05 -12.26
N GLU A 192 26.69 5.52 -12.22
CA GLU A 192 25.58 4.71 -11.71
C GLU A 192 25.28 3.51 -12.63
N ILE A 193 25.36 3.70 -13.95
CA ILE A 193 25.21 2.62 -14.94
C ILE A 193 26.38 1.62 -14.87
N ALA A 194 27.61 2.08 -14.68
CA ALA A 194 28.78 1.23 -14.50
C ALA A 194 28.66 0.36 -13.22
N LEU A 195 28.19 0.97 -12.13
CA LEU A 195 27.90 0.24 -10.89
C LEU A 195 26.74 -0.74 -11.05
N MET A 196 25.70 -0.36 -11.79
CA MET A 196 24.61 -1.25 -12.19
C MET A 196 25.16 -2.46 -12.96
N TRP A 197 26.04 -2.23 -13.94
CA TRP A 197 26.70 -3.26 -14.73
C TRP A 197 27.64 -4.15 -13.92
N ARG A 198 28.23 -3.71 -12.80
CA ARG A 198 28.98 -4.61 -11.89
C ARG A 198 28.09 -5.29 -10.85
N THR A 199 26.84 -4.86 -10.71
CA THR A 199 25.88 -5.44 -9.76
C THR A 199 25.24 -6.70 -10.36
N ARG A 200 25.06 -7.73 -9.52
CA ARG A 200 24.35 -8.95 -9.93
C ARG A 200 22.86 -8.64 -10.11
N LEU A 201 22.34 -8.89 -11.31
CA LEU A 201 20.92 -8.65 -11.65
C LEU A 201 19.97 -9.49 -10.80
N TYR A 202 20.23 -10.79 -10.70
CA TYR A 202 19.32 -11.75 -10.07
C TYR A 202 19.75 -12.17 -8.65
N ARG A 203 18.76 -12.55 -7.86
CA ARG A 203 18.95 -13.21 -6.57
C ARG A 203 19.24 -14.71 -6.77
N PRO A 204 20.19 -15.30 -6.02
CA PRO A 204 20.45 -16.74 -6.07
C PRO A 204 19.40 -17.56 -5.31
N GLU A 205 18.68 -16.94 -4.37
CA GLU A 205 17.69 -17.59 -3.51
C GLU A 205 16.34 -16.88 -3.60
N ARG A 206 15.25 -17.61 -3.29
CA ARG A 206 13.90 -17.06 -3.21
C ARG A 206 13.83 -15.97 -2.13
N ILE A 207 13.00 -14.96 -2.38
CA ILE A 207 12.77 -13.88 -1.43
C ILE A 207 12.02 -14.42 -0.21
N THR A 208 12.42 -14.02 0.99
CA THR A 208 11.68 -14.36 2.22
C THR A 208 10.53 -13.37 2.42
N VAL A 209 9.47 -13.75 3.13
CA VAL A 209 8.36 -12.82 3.48
C VAL A 209 8.89 -11.55 4.16
N LYS A 210 9.91 -11.68 5.02
CA LYS A 210 10.61 -10.56 5.66
C LYS A 210 11.25 -9.60 4.65
N ASP A 211 11.84 -10.14 3.59
CA ASP A 211 12.44 -9.33 2.53
C ASP A 211 11.38 -8.61 1.70
N GLU A 212 10.25 -9.26 1.42
CA GLU A 212 9.14 -8.64 0.71
C GLU A 212 8.54 -7.48 1.52
N ILE A 213 8.26 -7.67 2.81
CA ILE A 213 7.81 -6.62 3.74
C ILE A 213 8.80 -5.44 3.70
N ARG A 214 10.10 -5.71 3.82
CA ARG A 214 11.14 -4.68 3.80
C ARG A 214 11.21 -3.92 2.47
N ASN A 215 11.03 -4.59 1.34
CA ASN A 215 11.03 -3.96 0.03
C ASN A 215 9.80 -3.06 -0.14
N ALA A 216 8.61 -3.56 0.21
CA ALA A 216 7.37 -2.79 0.17
C ALA A 216 7.47 -1.53 1.04
N LEU A 217 7.98 -1.65 2.27
CA LEU A 217 8.18 -0.50 3.16
C LEU A 217 9.19 0.51 2.64
N SER A 218 10.20 0.05 1.88
CA SER A 218 11.11 0.97 1.20
C SER A 218 10.35 1.85 0.20
N ILE A 219 9.51 1.25 -0.65
CA ILE A 219 8.69 1.97 -1.64
C ILE A 219 7.71 2.90 -0.93
N VAL A 220 7.07 2.43 0.15
CA VAL A 220 6.13 3.24 0.93
C VAL A 220 6.83 4.48 1.48
N ARG A 221 8.02 4.30 2.07
CA ARG A 221 8.79 5.41 2.64
C ARG A 221 9.29 6.40 1.59
N THR A 222 9.73 5.93 0.43
CA THR A 222 10.37 6.80 -0.58
C THR A 222 9.40 7.43 -1.56
N SER A 223 8.20 6.86 -1.71
CA SER A 223 7.30 7.25 -2.79
C SER A 223 5.86 7.44 -2.32
N ILE A 224 5.26 6.45 -1.64
CA ILE A 224 3.84 6.52 -1.28
C ILE A 224 3.57 7.54 -0.18
N LEU A 225 4.32 7.50 0.92
CA LEU A 225 4.12 8.42 2.04
C LEU A 225 4.37 9.89 1.62
N PRO A 226 5.45 10.22 0.88
CA PRO A 226 5.59 11.55 0.27
C PRO A 226 4.41 11.93 -0.63
N ALA A 227 3.96 11.04 -1.51
CA ALA A 227 2.81 11.32 -2.38
C ALA A 227 1.50 11.53 -1.61
N MET A 228 1.30 10.84 -0.48
CA MET A 228 0.15 11.07 0.40
C MET A 228 0.24 12.45 1.09
N VAL A 229 1.44 12.83 1.53
CA VAL A 229 1.70 14.17 2.11
C VAL A 229 1.41 15.24 1.07
N ASP A 230 1.97 15.12 -0.13
CA ASP A 230 1.75 16.05 -1.23
C ASP A 230 0.26 16.13 -1.59
N LEU A 231 -0.45 14.99 -1.64
CA LEU A 231 -1.89 14.96 -1.90
C LEU A 231 -2.67 15.73 -0.84
N TYR A 232 -2.45 15.47 0.45
CA TYR A 232 -3.20 16.13 1.52
C TYR A 232 -2.80 17.60 1.70
N GLU A 233 -1.57 17.98 1.39
CA GLU A 233 -1.11 19.36 1.44
C GLU A 233 -1.62 20.18 0.24
N GLU A 234 -1.36 19.71 -0.98
CA GLU A 234 -1.64 20.45 -2.21
C GLU A 234 -3.12 20.47 -2.57
N TRP A 235 -3.80 19.31 -2.53
CA TRP A 235 -5.20 19.25 -2.97
C TRP A 235 -6.12 19.93 -1.97
N SER A 236 -5.82 19.87 -0.67
CA SER A 236 -6.62 20.57 0.33
C SER A 236 -6.66 22.07 0.09
N GLY A 237 -5.54 22.67 -0.33
CA GLY A 237 -5.49 24.08 -0.71
C GLY A 237 -6.20 24.42 -2.02
N LYS A 238 -6.31 23.47 -2.97
CA LYS A 238 -6.93 23.69 -4.28
C LYS A 238 -8.44 23.38 -4.32
N ILE A 239 -8.92 22.45 -3.51
CA ILE A 239 -10.31 21.96 -3.54
C ILE A 239 -11.20 22.68 -2.52
N GLY A 240 -10.70 22.88 -1.31
CA GLY A 240 -11.49 23.42 -0.20
C GLY A 240 -11.52 24.95 -0.19
N SER A 241 -12.71 25.52 0.03
CA SER A 241 -12.85 26.93 0.47
C SER A 241 -12.27 27.17 1.87
N HIS A 242 -11.99 26.09 2.62
CA HIS A 242 -11.48 26.08 4.00
C HIS A 242 -10.41 24.97 4.22
N GLY A 243 -9.66 24.59 3.19
CA GLY A 243 -8.42 23.81 3.38
C GLY A 243 -8.53 22.39 3.95
N HIS A 244 -9.70 21.74 3.93
CA HIS A 244 -9.89 20.44 4.57
C HIS A 244 -10.55 19.39 3.67
N ILE A 245 -9.75 18.43 3.23
CA ILE A 245 -10.24 17.19 2.63
C ILE A 245 -10.20 16.09 3.70
N ALA A 246 -11.29 15.32 3.82
CA ALA A 246 -11.31 14.14 4.68
C ALA A 246 -10.22 13.14 4.24
N PRO A 247 -9.67 12.31 5.15
CA PRO A 247 -8.68 11.30 4.82
C PRO A 247 -9.31 10.20 3.94
N LEU A 248 -9.36 10.45 2.64
CA LEU A 248 -9.98 9.60 1.62
C LEU A 248 -9.06 8.46 1.16
N LEU A 249 -7.74 8.68 1.20
CA LEU A 249 -6.74 7.73 0.76
C LEU A 249 -6.10 7.06 1.98
N LYS A 250 -6.31 5.75 2.08
CA LYS A 250 -5.63 4.86 3.02
C LYS A 250 -4.85 3.83 2.23
N MET A 251 -3.98 3.07 2.90
CA MET A 251 -3.20 2.02 2.25
C MET A 251 -3.52 0.67 2.87
N GLY A 252 -3.56 -0.36 2.04
CA GLY A 252 -3.66 -1.76 2.45
C GLY A 252 -2.41 -2.53 2.04
N SER A 253 -2.21 -3.70 2.62
CA SER A 253 -1.13 -4.61 2.25
C SER A 253 -1.50 -6.07 2.55
N TRP A 254 -1.10 -6.97 1.65
CA TRP A 254 -1.18 -8.42 1.84
C TRP A 254 0.10 -9.01 2.42
N LEU A 255 1.18 -8.23 2.45
CA LEU A 255 2.50 -8.70 2.87
C LEU A 255 2.51 -9.05 4.36
N GLY A 256 2.63 -10.35 4.66
CA GLY A 256 2.60 -10.88 6.03
C GLY A 256 1.21 -11.31 6.51
N GLY A 257 0.14 -11.10 5.72
CA GLY A 257 -1.23 -11.51 6.03
C GLY A 257 -1.87 -12.48 5.03
N ASP A 258 -1.41 -12.49 3.77
CA ASP A 258 -1.83 -13.47 2.75
C ASP A 258 -1.08 -14.79 2.89
N ARG A 259 -1.81 -15.83 3.30
CA ARG A 259 -1.27 -17.17 3.53
C ARG A 259 -1.88 -18.23 2.60
N ASP A 260 -2.72 -17.82 1.65
CA ASP A 260 -3.31 -18.73 0.67
C ASP A 260 -2.21 -19.34 -0.20
N GLY A 261 -2.00 -20.65 -0.08
CA GLY A 261 -0.93 -21.37 -0.75
C GLY A 261 0.51 -20.99 -0.32
N HIS A 262 0.68 -20.16 0.71
CA HIS A 262 1.99 -19.65 1.13
C HIS A 262 2.38 -20.12 2.55
N PRO A 263 3.07 -21.28 2.70
CA PRO A 263 3.39 -21.85 4.01
C PRO A 263 4.32 -20.99 4.87
N GLY A 264 5.07 -20.06 4.26
CA GLY A 264 5.94 -19.12 4.98
C GLY A 264 5.23 -17.97 5.69
N VAL A 265 3.92 -17.76 5.48
CA VAL A 265 3.15 -16.68 6.14
C VAL A 265 2.39 -17.27 7.33
N ASN A 266 2.48 -16.59 8.48
CA ASN A 266 1.90 -16.99 9.77
C ASN A 266 1.80 -15.79 10.74
N GLY A 267 1.40 -16.05 11.99
CA GLY A 267 1.30 -15.02 13.04
C GLY A 267 2.60 -14.24 13.31
N GLU A 268 3.78 -14.84 13.13
CA GLU A 268 5.06 -14.13 13.32
C GLU A 268 5.35 -13.16 12.17
N THR A 269 5.02 -13.55 10.93
CA THR A 269 5.15 -12.61 9.79
C THR A 269 4.16 -11.47 9.88
N LEU A 270 2.96 -11.71 10.42
CA LEU A 270 1.95 -10.67 10.67
C LEU A 270 2.46 -9.63 11.68
N LYS A 271 2.98 -10.08 12.83
CA LYS A 271 3.58 -9.21 13.85
C LYS A 271 4.78 -8.44 13.29
N LEU A 272 5.61 -9.10 12.48
CA LEU A 272 6.76 -8.45 11.83
C LEU A 272 6.32 -7.35 10.86
N ALA A 273 5.28 -7.60 10.05
CA ALA A 273 4.75 -6.62 9.11
C ALA A 273 4.22 -5.38 9.83
N LEU A 274 3.35 -5.56 10.84
CA LEU A 274 2.77 -4.46 11.61
C LEU A 274 3.82 -3.66 12.39
N SER A 275 4.75 -4.33 13.08
CA SER A 275 5.81 -3.64 13.83
C SER A 275 6.75 -2.85 12.91
N SER A 276 7.09 -3.41 11.74
CA SER A 276 7.93 -2.73 10.74
C SER A 276 7.22 -1.53 10.10
N GLN A 277 5.93 -1.67 9.80
CA GLN A 277 5.08 -0.58 9.32
C GLN A 277 4.95 0.55 10.35
N SER A 278 4.63 0.18 11.60
CA SER A 278 4.48 1.09 12.72
C SER A 278 5.74 1.90 12.96
N ARG A 279 6.91 1.26 12.84
CA ARG A 279 8.19 1.95 12.92
C ARG A 279 8.32 3.09 11.92
N VAL A 280 7.99 2.83 10.65
CA VAL A 280 8.11 3.82 9.58
C VAL A 280 7.23 5.04 9.85
N ILE A 281 5.97 4.82 10.21
CA ILE A 281 5.02 5.92 10.40
C ILE A 281 5.26 6.70 11.70
N LEU A 282 5.61 6.02 12.80
CA LEU A 282 5.91 6.69 14.07
C LEU A 282 7.19 7.51 13.98
N ASP A 283 8.22 7.04 13.25
CA ASP A 283 9.42 7.84 12.97
C ASP A 283 9.08 9.10 12.16
N TRP A 284 8.15 8.99 11.21
CA TRP A 284 7.68 10.14 10.43
C TRP A 284 6.90 11.14 11.30
N TYR A 285 5.92 10.67 12.09
CA TYR A 285 5.18 11.54 13.03
C TYR A 285 6.10 12.25 14.00
N ALA A 286 7.07 11.54 14.59
CA ALA A 286 8.03 12.11 15.50
C ALA A 286 8.89 13.19 14.82
N GLY A 287 9.29 12.96 13.57
CA GLY A 287 9.99 13.96 12.75
C GLY A 287 9.17 15.22 12.51
N GLU A 288 7.90 15.09 12.14
CA GLU A 288 7.00 16.23 11.92
C GLU A 288 6.72 17.00 13.22
N VAL A 289 6.48 16.28 14.33
CA VAL A 289 6.32 16.90 15.66
C VAL A 289 7.57 17.68 16.07
N ARG A 290 8.78 17.18 15.77
CA ARG A 290 10.03 17.92 16.05
C ARG A 290 10.19 19.19 15.19
N LYS A 291 9.77 19.14 13.92
CA LYS A 291 9.74 20.34 13.07
C LYS A 291 8.77 21.39 13.63
N LEU A 292 7.56 20.96 14.01
CA LEU A 292 6.57 21.83 14.64
C LEU A 292 7.10 22.43 15.96
N TRP A 293 7.71 21.60 16.80
CA TRP A 293 8.32 22.03 18.07
C TRP A 293 9.38 23.11 17.84
N SER A 294 10.18 22.98 16.79
CA SER A 294 11.23 23.96 16.47
C SER A 294 10.62 25.31 16.04
N ASN A 295 9.53 25.27 15.27
CA ASN A 295 8.93 26.45 14.64
C ASN A 295 7.89 27.18 15.51
N LEU A 296 7.16 26.47 16.39
CA LEU A 296 6.06 27.04 17.20
C LEU A 296 6.54 27.59 18.55
N ALA A 297 7.47 28.55 18.50
CA ALA A 297 8.01 29.28 19.65
C ALA A 297 7.07 30.40 20.16
N VAL A 298 5.77 30.14 20.21
CA VAL A 298 4.78 31.19 20.55
C VAL A 298 4.75 31.37 22.07
N SER A 299 5.10 32.57 22.52
CA SER A 299 5.13 32.94 23.93
C SER A 299 3.78 33.49 24.42
N THR A 300 3.35 33.06 25.61
CA THR A 300 2.18 33.62 26.30
C THR A 300 2.34 35.09 26.68
N ALA A 301 3.55 35.65 26.60
CA ALA A 301 3.78 37.07 26.84
C ALA A 301 3.15 37.97 25.75
N TYR A 302 2.99 37.44 24.53
CA TYR A 302 2.50 38.21 23.38
C TYR A 302 1.16 37.71 22.84
N THR A 303 0.87 36.42 23.03
CA THR A 303 -0.29 35.77 22.39
C THR A 303 -1.10 34.99 23.43
N PRO A 304 -2.41 35.24 23.58
CA PRO A 304 -3.25 34.41 24.42
C PRO A 304 -3.36 33.00 23.84
N VAL A 305 -3.45 32.00 24.71
CA VAL A 305 -3.58 30.60 24.34
C VAL A 305 -4.80 29.97 25.00
N SER A 306 -5.33 28.89 24.41
CA SER A 306 -6.46 28.16 24.98
C SER A 306 -6.12 27.49 26.31
N GLN A 307 -7.14 27.26 27.16
CA GLN A 307 -6.95 26.57 28.43
C GLN A 307 -6.62 25.08 28.22
N GLU A 308 -7.17 24.48 27.17
CA GLU A 308 -6.93 23.12 26.74
C GLU A 308 -5.45 22.90 26.41
N LEU A 309 -4.83 23.85 25.68
CA LEU A 309 -3.40 23.82 25.40
C LEU A 309 -2.56 23.95 26.67
N LEU A 310 -2.92 24.85 27.59
CA LEU A 310 -2.21 25.00 28.85
C LEU A 310 -2.25 23.72 29.70
N ASN A 311 -3.41 23.06 29.73
CA ASN A 311 -3.57 21.77 30.43
C ASN A 311 -2.71 20.67 29.79
N LEU A 312 -2.62 20.63 28.46
CA LEU A 312 -1.75 19.69 27.76
C LEU A 312 -0.26 19.99 28.03
N ALA A 313 0.14 21.27 27.93
CA ALA A 313 1.49 21.73 28.18
C ALA A 313 1.97 21.45 29.62
N SER A 314 1.09 21.59 30.63
CA SER A 314 1.42 21.34 32.03
C SER A 314 1.77 19.88 32.36
N GLN A 315 1.45 18.95 31.46
CA GLN A 315 1.78 17.52 31.61
C GLN A 315 3.18 17.17 31.09
N ALA A 316 3.87 18.12 30.46
CA ALA A 316 5.26 17.93 30.03
C ALA A 316 6.18 17.70 31.24
N LYS A 317 7.07 16.71 31.15
CA LYS A 317 8.03 16.40 32.21
C LYS A 317 9.27 17.28 32.09
N ASP A 318 9.79 17.72 33.24
CA ASP A 318 11.01 18.51 33.38
C ASP A 318 11.16 19.66 32.36
N PRO A 319 10.15 20.56 32.25
CA PRO A 319 10.20 21.64 31.29
C PRO A 319 11.38 22.57 31.59
N SER A 320 12.12 22.94 30.55
CA SER A 320 13.16 23.95 30.67
C SER A 320 12.57 25.26 31.20
N VAL A 321 13.22 25.87 32.20
CA VAL A 321 12.80 27.17 32.76
C VAL A 321 12.70 28.25 31.69
N HIS A 322 13.49 28.14 30.62
CA HIS A 322 13.49 29.06 29.46
C HIS A 322 12.32 28.86 28.49
N ARG A 323 11.47 27.84 28.69
CA ARG A 323 10.35 27.49 27.80
C ARG A 323 9.00 27.44 28.52
N LEU A 324 8.94 27.87 29.78
CA LEU A 324 7.71 27.86 30.57
C LEU A 324 6.61 28.74 29.97
N ASP A 325 6.99 29.79 29.27
CA ASP A 325 6.08 30.69 28.55
C ASP A 325 5.77 30.24 27.12
N GLU A 326 6.28 29.09 26.66
CA GLU A 326 6.10 28.54 25.30
C GLU A 326 5.21 27.27 25.29
N PRO A 327 3.89 27.37 25.59
CA PRO A 327 3.03 26.22 25.84
C PRO A 327 2.88 25.27 24.64
N TYR A 328 2.96 25.79 23.41
CA TYR A 328 2.93 24.96 22.20
C TYR A 328 4.13 24.01 22.14
N ARG A 329 5.33 24.48 22.49
CA ARG A 329 6.52 23.63 22.55
C ARG A 329 6.43 22.58 23.64
N LEU A 330 5.94 22.96 24.82
CA LEU A 330 5.74 22.02 25.93
C LEU A 330 4.73 20.92 25.57
N ALA A 331 3.61 21.28 24.95
CA ALA A 331 2.63 20.31 24.46
C ALA A 331 3.25 19.37 23.40
N LEU A 332 4.01 19.90 22.44
CA LEU A 332 4.68 19.10 21.41
C LEU A 332 5.79 18.19 21.97
N GLU A 333 6.45 18.60 23.05
CA GLU A 333 7.43 17.78 23.78
C GLU A 333 6.74 16.56 24.41
N LEU A 334 5.60 16.77 25.09
CA LEU A 334 4.77 15.67 25.60
C LEU A 334 4.25 14.75 24.49
N ILE A 335 3.76 15.31 23.38
CA ILE A 335 3.28 14.52 22.23
C ILE A 335 4.42 13.64 21.68
N PHE A 336 5.63 14.19 21.54
CA PHE A 336 6.80 13.44 21.10
C PHE A 336 7.15 12.29 22.06
N ASP A 337 7.09 12.54 23.37
CA ASP A 337 7.34 11.52 24.38
C ASP A 337 6.27 10.42 24.33
N ARG A 338 4.99 10.77 24.20
CA ARG A 338 3.91 9.78 24.03
C ARG A 338 4.10 8.94 22.77
N LEU A 339 4.49 9.53 21.64
CA LEU A 339 4.84 8.78 20.42
C LEU A 339 6.04 7.85 20.63
N THR A 340 7.04 8.29 21.40
CA THR A 340 8.19 7.47 21.79
C THR A 340 7.75 6.25 22.61
N ALA A 341 6.85 6.45 23.57
CA ALA A 341 6.28 5.38 24.38
C ALA A 341 5.45 4.38 23.54
N VAL A 342 4.66 4.89 22.58
CA VAL A 342 3.91 4.04 21.63
C VAL A 342 4.87 3.19 20.80
N SER A 343 5.94 3.78 20.26
CA SER A 343 6.95 3.04 19.49
C SER A 343 7.63 1.97 20.34
N GLN A 344 7.92 2.26 21.61
CA GLN A 344 8.49 1.28 22.54
C GLN A 344 7.54 0.09 22.76
N LYS A 345 6.26 0.36 23.00
CA LYS A 345 5.22 -0.67 23.17
C LYS A 345 5.07 -1.56 21.93
N LEU A 346 5.02 -0.95 20.74
CA LEU A 346 4.66 -1.65 19.50
C LEU A 346 5.84 -2.25 18.74
N THR A 347 7.05 -1.71 18.93
CA THR A 347 8.22 -2.05 18.10
C THR A 347 9.47 -2.42 18.91
N ASN A 348 9.42 -2.32 20.25
CA ASN A 348 10.57 -2.44 21.14
C ASN A 348 11.73 -1.47 20.81
N GLN A 349 11.43 -0.38 20.10
CA GLN A 349 12.39 0.66 19.71
C GLN A 349 11.79 2.04 19.97
N TRP A 350 12.62 3.08 19.95
CA TRP A 350 12.20 4.45 20.24
C TRP A 350 12.20 5.24 18.94
N VAL A 351 11.28 6.16 18.76
CA VAL A 351 11.19 6.93 17.51
C VAL A 351 12.50 7.65 17.17
N ALA A 352 12.65 7.99 15.89
CA ALA A 352 13.74 8.85 15.43
C ALA A 352 13.87 10.12 16.29
N TYR A 353 15.10 10.60 16.48
CA TYR A 353 15.45 11.77 17.30
C TYR A 353 15.27 11.62 18.82
N ALA A 354 14.74 10.50 19.32
CA ALA A 354 14.73 10.22 20.75
C ALA A 354 16.15 9.90 21.25
N THR A 355 16.56 10.49 22.37
CA THR A 355 17.88 10.29 22.98
C THR A 355 17.85 9.43 24.24
N SER A 356 16.68 9.30 24.88
CA SER A 356 16.46 8.51 26.10
C SER A 356 15.11 7.78 26.08
N ARG A 357 14.96 6.77 26.96
CA ARG A 357 13.64 6.17 27.20
C ARG A 357 12.76 7.23 27.81
N THR A 358 11.52 7.28 27.37
CA THR A 358 10.46 7.98 28.08
C THR A 358 9.78 7.02 29.07
N ASP A 359 9.27 7.59 30.15
CA ASP A 359 8.42 6.95 31.16
C ASP A 359 7.00 7.55 31.14
N VAL A 360 6.67 8.32 30.09
CA VAL A 360 5.32 8.83 29.84
C VAL A 360 4.43 7.69 29.34
N ALA A 361 3.15 7.71 29.73
CA ALA A 361 2.17 6.74 29.25
C ALA A 361 2.00 6.85 27.71
N PRO A 362 2.01 5.73 26.96
CA PRO A 362 1.74 5.75 25.53
C PRO A 362 0.30 6.18 25.24
N TYR A 363 0.04 6.66 24.03
CA TYR A 363 -1.34 6.77 23.54
C TYR A 363 -1.98 5.38 23.45
N ASP A 364 -3.22 5.27 23.93
CA ASP A 364 -4.00 4.04 23.80
C ASP A 364 -4.50 3.81 22.37
N HIS A 365 -4.85 4.89 21.65
CA HIS A 365 -5.37 4.85 20.28
C HIS A 365 -4.85 6.05 19.47
N PRO A 366 -4.64 5.93 18.13
CA PRO A 366 -4.24 7.05 17.27
C PRO A 366 -5.19 8.26 17.32
N ASP A 367 -6.47 8.06 17.66
CA ASP A 367 -7.41 9.18 17.81
C ASP A 367 -7.03 10.12 18.97
N ALA A 368 -6.40 9.60 20.02
CA ALA A 368 -5.91 10.44 21.12
C ALA A 368 -4.73 11.31 20.67
N PHE A 369 -3.85 10.78 19.82
CA PHE A 369 -2.79 11.57 19.20
C PHE A 369 -3.36 12.66 18.28
N VAL A 370 -4.36 12.32 17.48
CA VAL A 370 -5.07 13.28 16.63
C VAL A 370 -5.77 14.37 17.46
N ALA A 371 -6.37 14.00 18.59
CA ALA A 371 -7.04 14.94 19.50
C ALA A 371 -6.04 15.95 20.10
N ASP A 372 -4.87 15.49 20.55
CA ASP A 372 -3.82 16.39 21.07
C ASP A 372 -3.31 17.37 19.99
N LEU A 373 -3.19 16.93 18.73
CA LEU A 373 -2.87 17.81 17.61
C LEU A 373 -4.01 18.81 17.30
N GLN A 374 -5.26 18.39 17.44
CA GLN A 374 -6.42 19.26 17.23
C GLN A 374 -6.47 20.39 18.27
N ILE A 375 -6.11 20.13 19.53
CA ILE A 375 -5.98 21.17 20.57
C ILE A 375 -4.99 22.26 20.13
N ILE A 376 -3.87 21.87 19.50
CA ILE A 376 -2.88 22.81 18.97
C ILE A 376 -3.48 23.64 17.82
N ILE A 377 -4.19 22.99 16.89
CA ILE A 377 -4.87 23.67 15.77
C ILE A 377 -5.87 24.70 16.31
N ASP A 378 -6.78 24.28 17.18
CA ASP A 378 -7.87 25.12 17.70
C ASP A 378 -7.31 26.36 18.43
N SER A 379 -6.24 26.18 19.20
CA SER A 379 -5.55 27.28 19.90
C SER A 379 -4.86 28.27 18.94
N LEU A 380 -4.23 27.77 17.86
CA LEU A 380 -3.62 28.63 16.85
C LEU A 380 -4.68 29.39 16.04
N GLU A 381 -5.79 28.75 15.70
CA GLU A 381 -6.91 29.38 14.99
C GLU A 381 -7.54 30.49 15.82
N ALA A 382 -7.79 30.24 17.11
CA ALA A 382 -8.36 31.23 18.01
C ALA A 382 -7.45 32.46 18.22
N SER A 383 -6.13 32.26 18.20
CA SER A 383 -5.15 33.31 18.51
C SER A 383 -4.66 34.10 17.29
N GLY A 384 -4.56 33.48 16.12
CA GLY A 384 -3.99 34.11 14.91
C GLY A 384 -4.66 33.74 13.59
N GLY A 385 -5.80 33.03 13.64
CA GLY A 385 -6.58 32.64 12.47
C GLY A 385 -6.01 31.46 11.68
N GLU A 386 -6.75 31.03 10.66
CA GLU A 386 -6.50 29.81 9.88
C GLU A 386 -5.09 29.73 9.28
N ARG A 387 -4.53 30.88 8.86
CA ARG A 387 -3.21 30.98 8.24
C ARG A 387 -2.05 30.67 9.19
N LEU A 388 -2.23 30.86 10.49
CA LEU A 388 -1.18 30.60 11.48
C LEU A 388 -0.96 29.11 11.73
N VAL A 389 -1.99 28.28 11.52
CA VAL A 389 -1.90 26.82 11.64
C VAL A 389 -0.91 26.22 10.64
N GLY A 390 -0.91 26.76 9.42
CA GLY A 390 -0.12 26.24 8.30
C GLY A 390 -0.63 24.89 7.77
N SER A 391 -0.09 24.48 6.62
CA SER A 391 -0.43 23.20 5.98
C SER A 391 0.16 22.01 6.74
N SER A 392 1.40 22.12 7.22
CA SER A 392 2.13 20.98 7.78
C SER A 392 1.42 20.31 8.97
N LEU A 393 0.84 21.10 9.88
CA LEU A 393 0.08 20.56 11.03
C LEU A 393 -1.22 19.88 10.57
N ARG A 394 -1.94 20.48 9.60
CA ARG A 394 -3.17 19.88 9.03
C ARG A 394 -2.84 18.58 8.27
N THR A 395 -1.73 18.56 7.53
CA THR A 395 -1.24 17.37 6.82
C THR A 395 -0.86 16.27 7.80
N LEU A 396 -0.18 16.61 8.90
CA LEU A 396 0.13 15.64 9.97
C LEU A 396 -1.15 15.00 10.52
N VAL A 397 -2.19 15.80 10.81
CA VAL A 397 -3.49 15.28 11.26
C VAL A 397 -4.15 14.39 10.20
N ALA A 398 -4.15 14.80 8.93
CA ALA A 398 -4.74 14.01 7.85
C ALA A 398 -4.05 12.66 7.68
N VAL A 399 -2.72 12.63 7.68
CA VAL A 399 -1.92 11.40 7.60
C VAL A 399 -2.10 10.55 8.87
N ALA A 400 -2.20 11.16 10.06
CA ALA A 400 -2.50 10.44 11.30
C ALA A 400 -3.85 9.72 11.25
N LYS A 401 -4.89 10.37 10.73
CA LYS A 401 -6.22 9.76 10.54
C LYS A 401 -6.23 8.68 9.45
N ALA A 402 -5.41 8.82 8.40
CA ALA A 402 -5.34 7.87 7.30
C ALA A 402 -4.55 6.59 7.65
N CYS A 403 -3.44 6.75 8.37
CA CYS A 403 -2.46 5.69 8.61
C CYS A 403 -2.52 5.08 10.02
N GLY A 404 -3.08 5.80 11.00
CA GLY A 404 -3.02 5.40 12.41
C GLY A 404 -1.58 5.09 12.86
N PHE A 405 -1.43 4.18 13.83
CA PHE A 405 -0.10 3.70 14.25
C PHE A 405 0.39 2.48 13.46
N HIS A 406 -0.34 2.06 12.42
CA HIS A 406 -0.07 0.84 11.65
C HIS A 406 0.34 1.08 10.20
N LEU A 407 0.34 2.34 9.72
CA LEU A 407 0.69 2.79 8.36
C LEU A 407 -0.26 2.29 7.25
N MET A 408 -0.35 0.98 7.08
CA MET A 408 -1.20 0.30 6.11
C MET A 408 -1.97 -0.81 6.83
N SER A 409 -3.27 -0.93 6.56
CA SER A 409 -4.05 -2.06 7.06
C SER A 409 -3.55 -3.37 6.42
N LEU A 410 -3.49 -4.45 7.19
CA LEU A 410 -3.13 -5.77 6.66
C LEU A 410 -4.38 -6.60 6.44
N ASP A 411 -4.58 -7.11 5.23
CA ASP A 411 -5.62 -8.10 4.99
C ASP A 411 -5.10 -9.48 5.40
N LEU A 412 -6.00 -10.29 5.96
CA LEU A 412 -5.76 -11.71 6.20
C LEU A 412 -6.41 -12.49 5.08
N ARG A 413 -5.69 -13.34 4.38
CA ARG A 413 -6.26 -14.14 3.29
C ARG A 413 -5.95 -15.62 3.49
N GLN A 414 -6.97 -16.47 3.35
CA GLN A 414 -6.82 -17.93 3.43
C GLN A 414 -7.90 -18.64 2.59
N ASN A 415 -7.57 -19.85 2.16
CA ASN A 415 -8.41 -20.73 1.38
C ASN A 415 -9.58 -21.31 2.20
N ALA A 416 -10.79 -21.33 1.63
CA ALA A 416 -11.97 -21.96 2.22
C ALA A 416 -11.71 -23.41 2.64
N ASP A 417 -11.01 -24.20 1.82
CA ASP A 417 -10.69 -25.61 2.10
C ASP A 417 -9.94 -25.79 3.44
N VAL A 418 -9.12 -24.81 3.84
CA VAL A 418 -8.37 -24.83 5.11
C VAL A 418 -9.31 -24.56 6.28
N HIS A 419 -10.27 -23.64 6.12
CA HIS A 419 -11.27 -23.37 7.15
C HIS A 419 -12.13 -24.61 7.40
N GLU A 420 -12.61 -25.29 6.36
CA GLU A 420 -13.41 -26.51 6.47
C GLU A 420 -12.70 -27.58 7.30
N ARG A 421 -11.43 -27.88 6.98
CA ARG A 421 -10.62 -28.87 7.70
C ARG A 421 -10.35 -28.47 9.14
N THR A 422 -10.10 -27.18 9.37
CA THR A 422 -9.86 -26.65 10.72
C THR A 422 -11.12 -26.81 11.58
N ILE A 423 -12.28 -26.40 11.06
CA ILE A 423 -13.58 -26.53 11.75
C ILE A 423 -13.90 -28.00 12.06
N ASP A 424 -13.70 -28.90 11.09
CA ASP A 424 -13.90 -30.34 11.30
C ASP A 424 -13.01 -30.91 12.41
N GLU A 425 -11.73 -30.54 12.45
CA GLU A 425 -10.85 -30.95 13.56
C GLU A 425 -11.35 -30.38 14.89
N LEU A 426 -11.75 -29.11 14.96
CA LEU A 426 -12.26 -28.50 16.19
C LEU A 426 -13.47 -29.25 16.74
N TYR A 427 -14.46 -29.60 15.89
CA TYR A 427 -15.64 -30.35 16.32
C TYR A 427 -15.32 -31.77 16.80
N ARG A 428 -14.42 -32.47 16.10
CA ARG A 428 -13.96 -33.81 16.50
C ARG A 428 -13.25 -33.77 17.84
N ARG A 429 -12.38 -32.79 18.05
CA ARG A 429 -11.62 -32.62 19.31
C ARG A 429 -12.48 -32.17 20.48
N ALA A 430 -13.52 -31.37 20.22
CA ALA A 430 -14.49 -30.96 21.23
C ALA A 430 -15.39 -32.11 21.74
N GLY A 431 -15.32 -33.31 21.13
CA GLY A 431 -16.07 -34.48 21.58
C GLY A 431 -17.59 -34.38 21.30
N THR A 432 -18.00 -33.49 20.41
CA THR A 432 -19.41 -33.26 20.06
C THR A 432 -20.04 -34.40 19.24
N GLY A 433 -19.22 -35.32 18.72
CA GLY A 433 -19.65 -36.38 17.81
C GLY A 433 -19.92 -35.90 16.38
N VAL A 434 -19.79 -34.61 16.11
CA VAL A 434 -19.98 -34.02 14.78
C VAL A 434 -18.79 -34.35 13.87
N ARG A 435 -19.09 -34.84 12.66
CA ARG A 435 -18.13 -34.99 11.56
C ARG A 435 -18.51 -33.97 10.50
N TYR A 436 -17.90 -32.79 10.58
CA TYR A 436 -18.32 -31.62 9.81
C TYR A 436 -18.23 -31.85 8.30
N LEU A 437 -17.16 -32.50 7.85
CA LEU A 437 -16.96 -32.78 6.42
C LEU A 437 -18.00 -33.74 5.82
N ASP A 438 -18.70 -34.53 6.65
CA ASP A 438 -19.75 -35.45 6.20
C ASP A 438 -21.11 -34.74 6.02
N LEU A 439 -21.25 -33.50 6.49
CA LEU A 439 -22.49 -32.73 6.41
C LEU A 439 -22.65 -32.10 5.03
N ASP A 440 -23.90 -32.00 4.57
CA ASP A 440 -24.27 -31.17 3.43
C ASP A 440 -24.28 -29.67 3.78
N GLU A 441 -24.39 -28.82 2.76
CA GLU A 441 -24.29 -27.36 2.91
C GLU A 441 -25.32 -26.76 3.88
N GLU A 442 -26.55 -27.29 3.85
CA GLU A 442 -27.63 -26.82 4.73
C GLU A 442 -27.32 -27.16 6.19
N ALA A 443 -26.89 -28.40 6.46
CA ALA A 443 -26.50 -28.85 7.78
C ALA A 443 -25.23 -28.14 8.30
N ARG A 444 -24.23 -27.89 7.44
CA ARG A 444 -23.03 -27.10 7.77
C ARG A 444 -23.42 -25.69 8.20
N SER A 445 -24.22 -25.00 7.38
CA SER A 445 -24.67 -23.64 7.67
C SER A 445 -25.48 -23.56 8.96
N ALA A 446 -26.43 -24.48 9.18
CA ALA A 446 -27.24 -24.52 10.39
C ALA A 446 -26.38 -24.71 11.65
N LEU A 447 -25.41 -25.64 11.60
CA LEU A 447 -24.49 -25.90 12.70
C LEU A 447 -23.62 -24.67 13.02
N LEU A 448 -23.07 -23.99 12.02
CA LEU A 448 -22.24 -22.81 12.23
C LEU A 448 -23.04 -21.63 12.79
N ILE A 449 -24.28 -21.44 12.33
CA ILE A 449 -25.20 -20.43 12.87
C ILE A 449 -25.52 -20.72 14.35
N GLU A 450 -25.80 -21.98 14.68
CA GLU A 450 -25.99 -22.41 16.07
C GLU A 450 -24.74 -22.14 16.91
N GLU A 451 -23.56 -22.47 16.40
CA GLU A 451 -22.29 -22.24 17.08
C GLU A 451 -22.02 -20.74 17.32
N LEU A 452 -22.41 -19.87 16.39
CA LEU A 452 -22.32 -18.41 16.55
C LEU A 452 -23.39 -17.86 17.51
N SER A 453 -24.47 -18.57 17.77
CA SER A 453 -25.53 -18.15 18.70
C SER A 453 -25.10 -18.16 20.17
N HIS A 454 -23.92 -18.70 20.48
CA HIS A 454 -23.38 -18.76 21.84
C HIS A 454 -21.87 -18.52 21.92
N GLN A 455 -21.40 -18.14 23.11
CA GLN A 455 -20.03 -17.69 23.35
C GLN A 455 -19.02 -18.79 23.74
N ARG A 456 -19.45 -20.06 23.81
CA ARG A 456 -18.50 -21.14 24.17
C ARG A 456 -17.41 -21.28 23.09
N PRO A 457 -16.13 -21.40 23.45
CA PRO A 457 -15.10 -21.78 22.51
C PRO A 457 -15.17 -23.28 22.19
N LEU A 458 -14.80 -23.63 20.96
CA LEU A 458 -14.49 -24.99 20.50
C LEU A 458 -13.03 -25.37 20.78
N VAL A 459 -12.13 -24.37 20.80
CA VAL A 459 -10.70 -24.58 21.08
C VAL A 459 -10.51 -24.88 22.57
N SER A 460 -9.72 -25.93 22.86
CA SER A 460 -9.30 -26.30 24.20
C SER A 460 -7.78 -26.15 24.33
N PRO A 461 -7.27 -25.41 25.34
CA PRO A 461 -5.83 -25.29 25.58
C PRO A 461 -5.20 -26.60 26.07
N PHE A 462 -6.01 -27.61 26.39
CA PHE A 462 -5.58 -28.91 26.91
C PHE A 462 -5.57 -30.00 25.82
N THR A 463 -5.74 -29.64 24.56
CA THR A 463 -5.82 -30.59 23.44
C THR A 463 -4.78 -30.27 22.38
N ALA A 464 -4.14 -31.32 21.85
CA ALA A 464 -3.24 -31.19 20.72
C ALA A 464 -4.03 -31.20 19.41
N TYR A 465 -3.72 -30.24 18.54
CA TYR A 465 -4.26 -30.12 17.19
C TYR A 465 -3.19 -30.47 16.15
N SER A 466 -3.61 -30.70 14.91
CA SER A 466 -2.69 -30.83 13.78
C SER A 466 -1.84 -29.57 13.58
N GLU A 467 -0.73 -29.69 12.84
CA GLU A 467 0.15 -28.56 12.52
C GLU A 467 -0.61 -27.45 11.76
N GLU A 468 -1.50 -27.82 10.83
CA GLU A 468 -2.34 -26.88 10.07
C GLU A 468 -3.26 -26.08 11.01
N THR A 469 -4.07 -26.78 11.82
CA THR A 469 -4.99 -26.14 12.77
C THR A 469 -4.25 -25.28 13.80
N ALA A 470 -3.14 -25.78 14.36
CA ALA A 470 -2.36 -25.03 15.33
C ALA A 470 -1.78 -23.74 14.72
N LYS A 471 -1.31 -23.79 13.47
CA LYS A 471 -0.78 -22.64 12.75
C LYS A 471 -1.88 -21.61 12.41
N GLU A 472 -3.06 -22.07 12.00
CA GLU A 472 -4.20 -21.19 11.73
C GLU A 472 -4.67 -20.47 12.99
N LEU A 473 -4.86 -21.21 14.10
CA LEU A 473 -5.22 -20.62 15.39
C LEU A 473 -4.17 -19.60 15.86
N ALA A 474 -2.88 -19.94 15.82
CA ALA A 474 -1.80 -19.02 16.20
C ALA A 474 -1.76 -17.74 15.35
N THR A 475 -2.14 -17.84 14.07
CA THR A 475 -2.21 -16.69 13.16
C THR A 475 -3.41 -15.79 13.51
N MET A 476 -4.56 -16.37 13.83
CA MET A 476 -5.73 -15.63 14.29
C MET A 476 -5.51 -15.00 15.67
N GLU A 477 -4.80 -15.67 16.58
CA GLU A 477 -4.38 -15.12 17.87
C GLU A 477 -3.47 -13.91 17.71
N ALA A 478 -2.52 -13.98 16.76
CA ALA A 478 -1.66 -12.85 16.42
C ALA A 478 -2.47 -11.67 15.87
N ALA A 479 -3.51 -11.92 15.06
CA ALA A 479 -4.44 -10.89 14.60
C ALA A 479 -5.26 -10.28 15.75
N ALA A 480 -5.72 -11.10 16.70
CA ALA A 480 -6.42 -10.63 17.89
C ALA A 480 -5.53 -9.74 18.76
N GLN A 481 -4.25 -10.10 18.91
CA GLN A 481 -3.27 -9.27 19.58
C GLN A 481 -3.01 -7.96 18.83
N ALA A 482 -2.89 -8.02 17.50
CA ALA A 482 -2.73 -6.83 16.66
C ALA A 482 -3.89 -5.84 16.81
N VAL A 483 -5.15 -6.31 16.82
CA VAL A 483 -6.32 -5.45 17.05
C VAL A 483 -6.27 -4.78 18.42
N ARG A 484 -5.82 -5.48 19.46
CA ARG A 484 -5.63 -4.88 20.81
C ARG A 484 -4.52 -3.83 20.85
N ASP A 485 -3.42 -4.06 20.13
CA ASP A 485 -2.24 -3.20 20.20
C ASP A 485 -2.34 -1.97 19.29
N TYR A 486 -2.91 -2.12 18.09
CA TYR A 486 -2.95 -1.09 17.06
C TYR A 486 -4.37 -0.52 16.79
N GLY A 487 -5.41 -1.12 17.37
CA GLY A 487 -6.81 -0.81 17.09
C GLY A 487 -7.38 -1.59 15.90
N HIS A 488 -8.71 -1.56 15.74
CA HIS A 488 -9.45 -2.35 14.74
C HIS A 488 -9.03 -2.09 13.29
N ALA A 489 -8.56 -0.88 12.97
CA ALA A 489 -8.20 -0.49 11.60
C ALA A 489 -6.89 -1.12 11.10
N CYS A 490 -6.08 -1.75 11.98
CA CYS A 490 -4.80 -2.34 11.57
C CYS A 490 -4.96 -3.60 10.71
N ILE A 491 -6.09 -4.28 10.83
CA ILE A 491 -6.49 -5.38 9.97
C ILE A 491 -7.58 -4.87 9.03
N GLY A 492 -7.42 -5.10 7.74
CA GLY A 492 -8.40 -4.73 6.71
C GLY A 492 -9.55 -5.74 6.67
N ALA A 493 -9.57 -6.56 5.62
CA ALA A 493 -10.53 -7.65 5.48
C ALA A 493 -9.90 -9.02 5.80
N TYR A 494 -10.73 -9.93 6.29
CA TYR A 494 -10.46 -11.37 6.23
C TYR A 494 -11.03 -11.91 4.92
N ILE A 495 -10.16 -12.16 3.96
CA ILE A 495 -10.46 -12.58 2.60
C ILE A 495 -10.49 -14.11 2.52
N ILE A 496 -11.56 -14.66 1.96
CA ILE A 496 -11.76 -16.10 1.81
C ILE A 496 -11.57 -16.49 0.35
N SER A 497 -10.44 -17.11 0.01
CA SER A 497 -10.18 -17.64 -1.32
C SER A 497 -11.00 -18.91 -1.58
N LYS A 498 -11.33 -19.16 -2.85
CA LYS A 498 -12.24 -20.21 -3.30
C LYS A 498 -13.60 -20.21 -2.59
N SER A 499 -14.19 -19.04 -2.39
CA SER A 499 -15.55 -18.96 -1.83
C SER A 499 -16.58 -19.44 -2.86
N ALA A 500 -17.38 -20.46 -2.51
CA ALA A 500 -18.40 -21.05 -3.37
C ALA A 500 -19.77 -21.22 -2.69
N THR A 501 -19.81 -21.22 -1.35
CA THR A 501 -20.98 -21.58 -0.53
C THR A 501 -21.22 -20.61 0.62
N LEU A 502 -22.34 -20.77 1.34
CA LEU A 502 -22.65 -19.94 2.50
C LEU A 502 -21.78 -20.34 3.70
N SER A 503 -21.48 -21.64 3.87
CA SER A 503 -20.60 -22.10 4.95
C SER A 503 -19.23 -21.43 4.88
N ASP A 504 -18.68 -21.20 3.68
CA ASP A 504 -17.38 -20.54 3.49
C ASP A 504 -17.29 -19.16 4.16
N ILE A 505 -18.42 -18.42 4.23
CA ILE A 505 -18.51 -17.12 4.91
C ILE A 505 -18.66 -17.29 6.43
N LEU A 506 -19.37 -18.34 6.87
CA LEU A 506 -19.68 -18.60 8.28
C LEU A 506 -18.50 -19.24 9.04
N GLU A 507 -17.73 -20.10 8.40
CA GLU A 507 -16.58 -20.80 8.98
C GLU A 507 -15.54 -19.86 9.59
N PRO A 508 -15.01 -18.84 8.88
CA PRO A 508 -14.05 -17.92 9.47
C PRO A 508 -14.66 -17.11 10.61
N LEU A 509 -15.97 -16.85 10.63
CA LEU A 509 -16.61 -16.20 11.79
C LEU A 509 -16.53 -17.10 13.03
N VAL A 510 -16.78 -18.41 12.88
CA VAL A 510 -16.64 -19.38 13.97
C VAL A 510 -15.18 -19.51 14.41
N LEU A 511 -14.22 -19.51 13.47
CA LEU A 511 -12.79 -19.58 13.79
C LEU A 511 -12.30 -18.31 14.52
N LEU A 512 -12.70 -17.13 14.05
CA LEU A 512 -12.38 -15.84 14.68
C LEU A 512 -13.02 -15.70 16.06
N LYS A 513 -14.13 -16.39 16.33
CA LYS A 513 -14.75 -16.46 17.66
C LYS A 513 -13.81 -17.08 18.68
N GLN A 514 -12.98 -18.04 18.26
CA GLN A 514 -12.08 -18.78 19.15
C GLN A 514 -10.99 -17.90 19.75
N VAL A 515 -10.66 -16.80 19.08
CA VAL A 515 -9.59 -15.86 19.49
C VAL A 515 -10.14 -14.52 19.97
N GLY A 516 -11.46 -14.39 20.10
CA GLY A 516 -12.13 -13.18 20.56
C GLY A 516 -12.19 -12.05 19.53
N LEU A 517 -12.04 -12.36 18.23
CA LEU A 517 -12.27 -11.40 17.15
C LEU A 517 -13.72 -11.40 16.68
N VAL A 518 -14.46 -12.48 16.96
CA VAL A 518 -15.92 -12.54 16.85
C VAL A 518 -16.51 -12.86 18.22
N TRP A 519 -17.64 -12.25 18.53
CA TRP A 519 -18.41 -12.52 19.74
C TRP A 519 -19.72 -13.17 19.32
N GLY A 520 -20.01 -14.37 19.81
CA GLY A 520 -21.30 -15.03 19.62
C GLY A 520 -22.44 -14.48 20.49
N GLY A 521 -23.55 -15.21 20.59
CA GLY A 521 -24.70 -14.84 21.41
C GLY A 521 -25.94 -14.48 20.59
N ALA A 522 -26.91 -13.83 21.23
CA ALA A 522 -28.16 -13.44 20.56
C ALA A 522 -27.97 -12.39 19.44
N ALA A 523 -26.89 -11.61 19.50
CA ALA A 523 -26.52 -10.64 18.48
C ALA A 523 -25.00 -10.71 18.22
N PRO A 524 -24.54 -11.70 17.42
CA PRO A 524 -23.12 -11.89 17.16
C PRO A 524 -22.48 -10.68 16.48
N ARG A 525 -21.23 -10.36 16.84
CA ARG A 525 -20.49 -9.20 16.33
C ARG A 525 -19.09 -9.59 15.91
N SER A 526 -18.55 -8.92 14.89
CA SER A 526 -17.19 -9.13 14.41
C SER A 526 -16.34 -7.87 14.56
N SER A 527 -15.08 -8.05 14.94
CA SER A 527 -14.04 -7.02 14.88
C SER A 527 -13.49 -6.82 13.48
N LEU A 528 -13.62 -7.83 12.62
CA LEU A 528 -13.06 -7.87 11.28
C LEU A 528 -14.16 -7.96 10.23
N LYS A 529 -13.90 -7.36 9.06
CA LYS A 529 -14.75 -7.56 7.88
C LYS A 529 -14.44 -8.92 7.27
N ILE A 530 -15.46 -9.63 6.80
CA ILE A 530 -15.30 -10.86 6.03
C ILE A 530 -15.59 -10.56 4.56
N ALA A 531 -14.67 -10.93 3.68
CA ALA A 531 -14.77 -10.67 2.24
C ALA A 531 -14.62 -11.99 1.46
N PRO A 532 -15.70 -12.56 0.91
CA PRO A 532 -15.57 -13.70 0.01
C PRO A 532 -14.90 -13.26 -1.30
N LEU A 533 -13.99 -14.10 -1.79
CA LEU A 533 -13.35 -13.96 -3.10
C LEU A 533 -13.98 -14.97 -4.07
N PHE A 534 -14.66 -14.45 -5.09
CA PHE A 534 -15.17 -15.22 -6.22
C PHE A 534 -14.15 -15.15 -7.36
N GLU A 535 -13.51 -16.28 -7.67
CA GLU A 535 -12.33 -16.30 -8.54
C GLU A 535 -12.41 -17.23 -9.75
N THR A 536 -13.25 -18.27 -9.76
CA THR A 536 -13.53 -19.05 -10.97
C THR A 536 -14.73 -18.47 -11.75
N ILE A 537 -14.95 -18.92 -12.99
CA ILE A 537 -16.12 -18.50 -13.76
C ILE A 537 -17.41 -18.95 -13.06
N GLU A 538 -17.44 -20.17 -12.56
CA GLU A 538 -18.60 -20.71 -11.84
C GLU A 538 -18.86 -19.94 -10.54
N ASP A 539 -17.82 -19.60 -9.77
CA ASP A 539 -17.96 -18.80 -8.55
C ASP A 539 -18.49 -17.39 -8.85
N LEU A 540 -18.05 -16.76 -9.95
CA LEU A 540 -18.56 -15.44 -10.36
C LEU A 540 -20.04 -15.48 -10.76
N GLU A 541 -20.50 -16.60 -11.35
CA GLU A 541 -21.90 -16.81 -11.69
C GLU A 541 -22.75 -17.14 -10.45
N ASN A 542 -22.21 -17.92 -9.51
CA ASN A 542 -22.89 -18.34 -8.28
C ASN A 542 -22.83 -17.32 -7.15
N GLY A 543 -21.84 -16.42 -7.13
CA GLY A 543 -21.58 -15.46 -6.06
C GLY A 543 -22.78 -14.60 -5.64
N PRO A 544 -23.60 -14.07 -6.57
CA PRO A 544 -24.83 -13.35 -6.22
C PRO A 544 -25.83 -14.17 -5.40
N ARG A 545 -25.93 -15.49 -5.66
CA ARG A 545 -26.79 -16.39 -4.88
C ARG A 545 -26.25 -16.56 -3.47
N VAL A 546 -24.94 -16.81 -3.33
CA VAL A 546 -24.27 -17.00 -2.04
C VAL A 546 -24.40 -15.75 -1.17
N LEU A 547 -24.14 -14.55 -1.73
CA LEU A 547 -24.30 -13.32 -0.96
C LEU A 547 -25.74 -13.03 -0.58
N ARG A 548 -26.71 -13.34 -1.44
CA ARG A 548 -28.12 -13.19 -1.07
C ARG A 548 -28.44 -14.07 0.14
N GLN A 549 -28.02 -15.34 0.12
CA GLN A 549 -28.19 -16.24 1.27
C GLN A 549 -27.57 -15.67 2.53
N TRP A 550 -26.35 -15.15 2.46
CA TRP A 550 -25.67 -14.50 3.60
C TRP A 550 -26.44 -13.29 4.13
N LEU A 551 -26.77 -12.32 3.25
CA LEU A 551 -27.40 -11.05 3.63
C LEU A 551 -28.86 -11.21 4.10
N GLU A 552 -29.53 -12.30 3.72
CA GLU A 552 -30.87 -12.65 4.22
C GLU A 552 -30.84 -13.19 5.67
N LEU A 553 -29.69 -13.70 6.14
CA LEU A 553 -29.59 -14.18 7.52
C LEU A 553 -29.66 -13.02 8.53
N PRO A 554 -30.41 -13.16 9.65
CA PRO A 554 -30.43 -12.15 10.70
C PRO A 554 -29.05 -11.84 11.30
N ILE A 555 -28.18 -12.85 11.40
CA ILE A 555 -26.82 -12.70 11.94
C ILE A 555 -25.95 -11.77 11.08
N SER A 556 -26.19 -11.68 9.76
CA SER A 556 -25.39 -10.81 8.88
C SER A 556 -25.51 -9.34 9.31
N ARG A 557 -26.69 -8.89 9.72
CA ARG A 557 -26.92 -7.51 10.16
C ARG A 557 -26.13 -7.18 11.41
N THR A 558 -26.03 -8.10 12.36
CA THR A 558 -25.30 -7.86 13.61
C THR A 558 -23.79 -7.96 13.41
N ILE A 559 -23.34 -8.84 12.50
CA ILE A 559 -21.94 -8.97 12.10
C ILE A 559 -21.46 -7.73 11.34
N LEU A 560 -22.27 -7.21 10.41
CA LEU A 560 -21.95 -6.00 9.62
C LEU A 560 -22.09 -4.69 10.42
N GLY A 561 -22.86 -4.71 11.52
CA GLY A 561 -23.03 -3.59 12.44
C GLY A 561 -23.94 -2.47 11.93
N ASP A 562 -23.92 -1.32 12.62
CA ASP A 562 -24.87 -0.21 12.42
C ASP A 562 -24.70 0.52 11.07
N ARG A 563 -23.52 0.42 10.46
CA ARG A 563 -23.22 0.94 9.12
C ARG A 563 -22.81 -0.22 8.24
N PRO A 564 -23.76 -1.06 7.81
CA PRO A 564 -23.43 -2.34 7.19
C PRO A 564 -22.76 -2.11 5.83
N VAL A 565 -21.54 -2.64 5.69
CA VAL A 565 -20.78 -2.64 4.44
C VAL A 565 -20.27 -4.05 4.22
N GLN A 566 -20.76 -4.71 3.16
CA GLN A 566 -20.23 -6.00 2.71
C GLN A 566 -19.16 -5.74 1.65
N GLU A 567 -17.92 -6.11 1.96
CA GLU A 567 -16.82 -6.09 1.01
C GLU A 567 -16.77 -7.43 0.26
N ILE A 568 -16.48 -7.39 -1.04
CA ILE A 568 -16.48 -8.56 -1.92
C ILE A 568 -15.27 -8.45 -2.82
N MET A 569 -14.51 -9.53 -2.96
CA MET A 569 -13.36 -9.56 -3.86
C MET A 569 -13.72 -10.34 -5.13
N LEU A 570 -13.32 -9.81 -6.29
CA LEU A 570 -13.55 -10.42 -7.60
C LEU A 570 -12.21 -10.73 -8.27
N GLY A 571 -11.94 -12.01 -8.53
CA GLY A 571 -10.68 -12.48 -9.10
C GLY A 571 -10.64 -12.39 -10.63
N TYR A 572 -9.94 -11.39 -11.18
CA TYR A 572 -9.79 -11.25 -12.64
C TYR A 572 -8.75 -12.22 -13.23
N SER A 573 -7.58 -12.32 -12.60
CA SER A 573 -6.47 -13.11 -13.13
C SER A 573 -6.79 -14.61 -13.09
N ASP A 574 -7.38 -15.06 -11.99
CA ASP A 574 -7.70 -16.47 -11.79
C ASP A 574 -8.89 -16.91 -12.66
N SER A 575 -9.94 -16.09 -12.78
CA SER A 575 -11.03 -16.38 -13.74
C SER A 575 -10.56 -16.35 -15.20
N ASN A 576 -9.52 -15.57 -15.51
CA ASN A 576 -8.89 -15.58 -16.83
C ASN A 576 -8.08 -16.85 -17.08
N LYS A 577 -7.41 -17.42 -16.07
CA LYS A 577 -6.74 -18.72 -16.19
C LYS A 577 -7.74 -19.86 -16.37
N ASP A 578 -8.91 -19.74 -15.74
CA ASP A 578 -10.00 -20.71 -15.80
C ASP A 578 -10.76 -20.68 -17.14
N GLY A 579 -11.38 -19.55 -17.48
CA GLY A 579 -12.27 -19.44 -18.65
C GLY A 579 -11.75 -18.58 -19.81
N GLY A 580 -10.55 -18.01 -19.70
CA GLY A 580 -9.99 -17.09 -20.69
C GLY A 580 -10.51 -15.64 -20.57
N TYR A 581 -9.83 -14.72 -21.26
CA TYR A 581 -9.96 -13.27 -21.05
C TYR A 581 -11.38 -12.72 -21.21
N VAL A 582 -12.08 -13.14 -22.28
CA VAL A 582 -13.42 -12.62 -22.59
C VAL A 582 -14.45 -13.10 -21.57
N ALA A 583 -14.39 -14.39 -21.20
CA ALA A 583 -15.30 -14.98 -20.22
C ALA A 583 -15.09 -14.32 -18.85
N SER A 584 -13.84 -14.19 -18.40
CA SER A 584 -13.48 -13.51 -17.15
C SER A 584 -14.02 -12.07 -17.10
N ARG A 585 -13.71 -11.24 -18.10
CA ARG A 585 -14.15 -9.84 -18.13
C ARG A 585 -15.67 -9.71 -18.09
N ARG A 586 -16.38 -10.54 -18.85
CA ARG A 586 -17.84 -10.56 -18.87
C ARG A 586 -18.43 -11.08 -17.56
N GLY A 587 -17.85 -12.15 -17.00
CA GLY A 587 -18.25 -12.74 -15.74
C GLY A 587 -18.13 -11.76 -14.60
N VAL A 588 -16.98 -11.08 -14.47
CA VAL A 588 -16.78 -10.06 -13.45
C VAL A 588 -17.75 -8.88 -13.61
N ALA A 589 -17.96 -8.39 -14.83
CA ALA A 589 -18.91 -7.29 -15.06
C ALA A 589 -20.35 -7.68 -14.68
N ARG A 590 -20.76 -8.91 -15.01
CA ARG A 590 -22.09 -9.44 -14.64
C ARG A 590 -22.23 -9.67 -13.14
N GLY A 591 -21.25 -10.33 -12.53
CA GLY A 591 -21.21 -10.57 -11.09
C GLY A 591 -21.27 -9.26 -10.33
N ALA A 592 -20.38 -8.31 -10.64
CA ALA A 592 -20.39 -6.98 -10.00
C ALA A 592 -21.73 -6.26 -10.15
N SER A 593 -22.34 -6.30 -11.34
CA SER A 593 -23.66 -5.67 -11.56
C SER A 593 -24.78 -6.35 -10.76
N ALA A 594 -24.75 -7.68 -10.66
CA ALA A 594 -25.75 -8.45 -9.92
C ALA A 594 -25.59 -8.36 -8.39
N LEU A 595 -24.38 -8.00 -7.91
CA LEU A 595 -24.07 -7.80 -6.49
C LEU A 595 -24.37 -6.35 -6.03
N ALA A 596 -24.43 -5.40 -6.96
CA ALA A 596 -24.68 -3.98 -6.67
C ALA A 596 -26.16 -3.62 -6.47
N PHE A 597 -27.08 -4.54 -6.83
CA PHE A 597 -28.54 -4.42 -6.70
C PHE A 597 -29.07 -5.59 -5.87
#